data_AF-A0A222EQH7-F1
#
_entry.id   AF-A0A222EQH7-F1
#
_cell.length_a   1.000
_cell.length_b   1.000
_cell.length_c   1.000
_cell.angle_alpha   90.00
_cell.angle_beta   90.00
_cell.angle_gamma   90.00
#
_symmetry.space_group_name_H-M   'P 1'
#
loop_
_entity.id
_entity.type
_entity.pdbx_description
1 polymer ?
#
loop_
_entity_poly.entity_id
_entity_poly.type
_entity_poly.pdbx_seq_one_letter_code
_entity_poly.pdbx_strand_id
1 'polypeptide(L)'
;MIKKHQKITLKNSYFFYSKNEFVSLIYQINKEPYKTIENKKKKIILDKINNFFKTFTNFKITTFFYSKSQNKNILFYKSDYLLDNEEKKYVVNIVKFYFKKIENIKINFEVSNIYLTYIYDREFLSSDLRNLVHSLLLYKTQLILPPHSKRIRKRINEFVMKYKNIKIKSVGPFGERRIKLVYKPDK
;
A
#
# COMPACT_ATOMS: atom_id res chain seq x y z
N MET A 1 -30.45 -6.88 -22.63
CA MET A 1 -29.87 -5.62 -22.08
C MET A 1 -28.37 -5.85 -21.82
N ILE A 2 -27.51 -5.40 -22.73
CA ILE A 2 -26.06 -5.70 -22.69
C ILE A 2 -25.41 -4.85 -21.60
N LYS A 3 -24.92 -5.48 -20.52
CA LYS A 3 -24.12 -4.79 -19.51
C LYS A 3 -22.76 -4.42 -20.12
N LYS A 4 -22.61 -3.17 -20.58
CA LYS A 4 -21.31 -2.60 -20.95
C LYS A 4 -20.40 -2.62 -19.71
N HIS A 5 -19.39 -3.48 -19.72
CA HIS A 5 -18.34 -3.46 -18.70
C HIS A 5 -17.51 -2.20 -18.85
N GLN A 6 -17.58 -1.30 -17.87
CA GLN A 6 -16.74 -0.10 -17.82
C GLN A 6 -15.37 -0.44 -17.24
N LYS A 7 -14.31 -0.13 -17.98
CA LYS A 7 -12.93 -0.21 -17.51
C LYS A 7 -12.73 0.76 -16.35
N ILE A 8 -12.41 0.23 -15.16
CA ILE A 8 -12.06 1.07 -14.01
C ILE A 8 -10.69 1.71 -14.29
N THR A 9 -10.69 3.01 -14.54
CA THR A 9 -9.48 3.84 -14.61
C THR A 9 -9.34 4.65 -13.32
N LEU A 10 -8.15 5.18 -13.03
CA LEU A 10 -7.94 6.10 -11.90
C LEU A 10 -8.79 7.37 -11.96
N LYS A 11 -9.29 7.77 -13.14
CA LYS A 11 -10.30 8.83 -13.25
C LYS A 11 -11.62 8.44 -12.59
N ASN A 12 -11.98 7.15 -12.59
CA ASN A 12 -13.22 6.64 -11.99
C ASN A 12 -13.16 6.50 -10.46
N SER A 13 -12.00 6.61 -9.82
CA SER A 13 -11.94 6.65 -8.35
C SER A 13 -12.32 8.03 -7.78
N TYR A 14 -12.08 9.11 -8.54
CA TYR A 14 -12.44 10.48 -8.16
C TYR A 14 -13.94 10.80 -8.40
N PHE A 15 -14.65 10.02 -9.22
CA PHE A 15 -16.08 10.23 -9.53
C PHE A 15 -17.07 9.62 -8.51
N PHE A 16 -16.60 9.08 -7.38
CA PHE A 16 -17.44 8.48 -6.34
C PHE A 16 -17.90 9.42 -5.23
N TYR A 17 -17.49 10.70 -5.22
CA TYR A 17 -17.93 11.62 -4.18
C TYR A 17 -19.43 11.92 -4.23
N SER A 18 -20.08 11.81 -5.39
CA SER A 18 -21.50 12.08 -5.57
C SER A 18 -22.42 10.86 -5.51
N LYS A 19 -21.91 9.63 -5.63
CA LYS A 19 -22.72 8.40 -5.63
C LYS A 19 -22.78 7.67 -4.29
N ASN A 20 -21.76 7.82 -3.45
CA ASN A 20 -21.71 7.20 -2.12
C ASN A 20 -21.51 8.28 -1.06
N GLU A 21 -22.55 8.52 -0.27
CA GLU A 21 -22.54 9.51 0.81
C GLU A 21 -21.57 9.14 1.94
N PHE A 22 -21.37 7.84 2.16
CA PHE A 22 -20.52 7.31 3.23
C PHE A 22 -19.42 6.40 2.69
N VAL A 23 -18.32 6.34 3.44
CA VAL A 23 -17.19 5.44 3.19
C VAL A 23 -16.80 4.74 4.47
N SER A 24 -16.46 3.46 4.36
CA SER A 24 -16.00 2.68 5.52
C SER A 24 -14.61 3.13 5.97
N LEU A 25 -14.50 3.50 7.25
CA LEU A 25 -13.27 3.78 8.00
C LEU A 25 -13.52 3.37 9.44
N ILE A 26 -12.58 2.64 10.06
CA ILE A 26 -12.66 2.31 11.49
C ILE A 26 -11.94 3.39 12.29
N TYR A 27 -12.64 4.04 13.22
CA TYR A 27 -12.07 5.11 14.04
C TYR A 27 -12.77 5.19 15.39
N GLN A 28 -12.28 6.07 16.27
CA GLN A 28 -12.86 6.30 17.59
C GLN A 28 -13.23 7.76 17.81
N ILE A 29 -14.38 7.98 18.44
CA ILE A 29 -14.80 9.26 19.04
C ILE A 29 -15.10 8.95 20.51
N ASN A 30 -14.53 9.71 21.46
CA ASN A 30 -14.79 9.52 22.90
C ASN A 30 -14.67 8.06 23.40
N LYS A 31 -13.72 7.29 22.85
CA LYS A 31 -13.46 5.85 23.11
C LYS A 31 -14.45 4.86 22.47
N GLU A 32 -15.50 5.34 21.81
CA GLU A 32 -16.44 4.50 21.06
C GLU A 32 -15.97 4.28 19.62
N PRO A 33 -16.02 3.04 19.11
CA PRO A 33 -15.63 2.73 17.73
C PRO A 33 -16.76 3.01 16.73
N TYR A 34 -16.40 3.61 15.60
CA TYR A 34 -17.28 3.89 14.46
C TYR A 34 -16.68 3.29 13.19
N LYS A 35 -17.53 3.03 12.18
CA LYS A 35 -17.12 2.32 10.95
C LYS A 35 -17.33 3.10 9.66
N THR A 36 -17.96 4.27 9.71
CA THR A 36 -18.36 5.03 8.51
C THR A 36 -18.17 6.51 8.74
N ILE A 37 -17.57 7.20 7.77
CA ILE A 37 -17.52 8.66 7.72
C ILE A 37 -18.23 9.13 6.44
N GLU A 38 -18.78 10.34 6.46
CA GLU A 38 -19.25 10.99 5.25
C GLU A 38 -18.09 11.21 4.27
N ASN A 39 -18.37 10.96 2.99
CA ASN A 39 -17.39 11.10 1.94
C ASN A 39 -17.00 12.58 1.71
N LYS A 40 -17.92 13.52 1.96
CA LYS A 40 -17.64 14.97 1.96
C LYS A 40 -16.58 15.34 3.00
N LYS A 41 -16.74 14.88 4.25
CA LYS A 41 -15.77 15.08 5.34
C LYS A 41 -14.42 14.47 5.03
N LYS A 42 -14.42 13.21 4.55
CA LYS A 42 -13.20 12.55 4.07
C LYS A 42 -12.48 13.39 3.00
N LYS A 43 -13.21 13.96 2.04
CA LYS A 43 -12.66 14.80 0.98
C LYS A 43 -12.02 16.06 1.54
N ILE A 44 -12.71 16.78 2.43
CA ILE A 44 -12.18 17.99 3.09
C ILE A 44 -10.85 17.69 3.78
N ILE A 45 -10.77 16.59 4.52
CA ILE A 45 -9.54 16.15 5.19
C ILE A 45 -8.45 15.86 4.16
N LEU A 46 -8.76 15.10 3.11
CA LEU A 46 -7.81 14.74 2.05
C LEU A 46 -7.24 15.99 1.35
N ASP A 47 -8.10 16.96 1.03
CA ASP A 47 -7.71 18.19 0.34
C ASP A 47 -6.83 19.06 1.24
N LYS A 48 -7.14 19.19 2.53
CA LYS A 48 -6.31 19.92 3.50
C LYS A 48 -4.92 19.29 3.65
N ILE A 49 -4.85 17.96 3.76
CA ILE A 49 -3.56 17.26 3.89
C ILE A 49 -2.73 17.39 2.60
N ASN A 50 -3.35 17.21 1.43
CA ASN A 50 -2.64 17.34 0.16
C ASN A 50 -2.14 18.75 -0.11
N ASN A 51 -2.92 19.77 0.26
CA ASN A 51 -2.46 21.16 0.15
C ASN A 51 -1.23 21.42 1.05
N PHE A 52 -1.18 20.82 2.24
CA PHE A 52 0.00 20.89 3.10
C PHE A 52 1.23 20.20 2.50
N PHE A 53 1.08 19.00 1.91
CA PHE A 53 2.25 18.32 1.32
C PHE A 53 2.73 18.95 0.01
N LYS A 54 1.82 19.54 -0.76
CA LYS A 54 2.13 20.17 -2.06
C LYS A 54 3.15 21.30 -1.95
N THR A 55 3.26 21.97 -0.79
CA THR A 55 4.20 23.07 -0.59
C THR A 55 5.64 22.61 -0.41
N PHE A 56 5.88 21.33 -0.09
CA PHE A 56 7.23 20.85 0.27
C PHE A 56 7.68 19.62 -0.53
N THR A 57 6.77 18.90 -1.18
CA THR A 57 7.07 17.58 -1.75
C THR A 57 6.17 17.23 -2.94
N ASN A 58 6.63 16.31 -3.80
CA ASN A 58 5.79 15.65 -4.81
C ASN A 58 4.94 14.49 -4.22
N PHE A 59 4.64 14.56 -2.92
CA PHE A 59 3.86 13.55 -2.22
C PHE A 59 2.38 13.90 -2.28
N LYS A 60 1.55 12.91 -2.60
CA LYS A 60 0.10 13.08 -2.62
C LYS A 60 -0.60 11.88 -2.01
N ILE A 61 -1.50 12.13 -1.07
CA ILE A 61 -2.45 11.13 -0.61
C ILE A 61 -3.60 11.04 -1.61
N THR A 62 -3.81 9.84 -2.12
CA THR A 62 -4.81 9.57 -3.14
C THR A 62 -6.16 9.20 -2.55
N THR A 63 -6.18 8.41 -1.47
CA THR A 63 -7.41 8.02 -0.78
C THR A 63 -7.12 7.36 0.57
N PHE A 64 -8.13 7.27 1.42
CA PHE A 64 -8.17 6.43 2.62
C PHE A 64 -9.39 5.52 2.58
N PHE A 65 -9.27 4.28 3.03
CA PHE A 65 -10.39 3.34 3.10
C PHE A 65 -10.15 2.22 4.10
N TYR A 66 -11.21 1.60 4.60
CA TYR A 66 -11.10 0.40 5.42
C TYR A 66 -11.00 -0.86 4.53
N SER A 67 -9.96 -1.67 4.74
CA SER A 67 -9.82 -2.98 4.08
C SER A 67 -10.32 -4.10 4.98
N LYS A 68 -11.47 -4.68 4.63
CA LYS A 68 -12.04 -5.84 5.34
C LYS A 68 -11.05 -7.01 5.42
N SER A 69 -10.36 -7.31 4.32
CA SER A 69 -9.40 -8.42 4.24
C SER A 69 -8.15 -8.26 5.12
N GLN A 70 -7.88 -7.04 5.57
CA GLN A 70 -6.70 -6.70 6.37
C GLN A 70 -7.08 -6.19 7.76
N ASN A 71 -8.37 -6.06 8.05
CA ASN A 71 -8.92 -5.52 9.29
C ASN A 71 -8.28 -4.20 9.76
N LYS A 72 -7.97 -3.30 8.82
CA LYS A 72 -7.32 -2.01 9.10
C LYS A 72 -7.67 -0.95 8.06
N ASN A 73 -7.52 0.32 8.43
CA ASN A 73 -7.59 1.39 7.46
C ASN A 73 -6.28 1.47 6.67
N ILE A 74 -6.42 1.78 5.39
CA ILE A 74 -5.34 1.89 4.44
C ILE A 74 -5.36 3.29 3.86
N LEU A 75 -4.18 3.89 3.79
CA LEU A 75 -3.90 5.17 3.16
C LEU A 75 -3.05 4.90 1.93
N PHE A 76 -3.58 5.25 0.76
CA PHE A 76 -2.84 5.19 -0.48
C PHE A 76 -2.19 6.52 -0.82
N TYR A 77 -0.89 6.50 -1.05
CA TYR A 77 -0.12 7.66 -1.49
C TYR A 77 0.50 7.43 -2.87
N LYS A 78 0.91 8.53 -3.47
CA LYS A 78 1.72 8.60 -4.68
C LYS A 78 2.94 9.48 -4.38
N SER A 79 4.10 8.99 -4.79
CA SER A 79 5.42 9.62 -4.71
C SER A 79 6.35 8.90 -5.69
N ASP A 80 7.52 9.48 -5.93
CA ASP A 80 8.53 8.93 -6.84
C ASP A 80 9.38 7.83 -6.17
N TYR A 81 9.36 7.75 -4.84
CA TYR A 81 10.09 6.75 -4.06
C TYR A 81 9.20 6.12 -2.97
N LEU A 82 9.58 4.94 -2.47
CA LEU A 82 8.88 4.28 -1.36
C LEU A 82 9.30 4.90 -0.04
N LEU A 83 8.32 5.33 0.76
CA LEU A 83 8.60 5.81 2.10
C LEU A 83 9.14 4.68 2.99
N ASP A 84 10.14 4.99 3.79
CA ASP A 84 10.62 4.12 4.85
C ASP A 84 9.63 4.08 6.05
N ASN A 85 9.99 3.33 7.11
CA ASN A 85 9.10 3.17 8.26
C ASN A 85 8.96 4.45 9.11
N GLU A 86 10.01 5.28 9.20
CA GLU A 86 9.97 6.54 9.96
C GLU A 86 9.18 7.60 9.19
N GLU A 87 9.44 7.75 7.90
CA GLU A 87 8.67 8.62 7.01
C GLU A 87 7.17 8.28 7.03
N LYS A 88 6.84 6.97 6.99
CA LYS A 88 5.45 6.51 7.12
C LYS A 88 4.84 6.91 8.46
N LYS A 89 5.58 6.82 9.58
CA LYS A 89 5.08 7.26 10.89
C LYS A 89 4.79 8.77 10.88
N TYR A 90 5.67 9.59 10.32
CA TYR A 90 5.45 11.04 10.22
C TYR A 90 4.20 11.37 9.40
N VAL A 91 4.04 10.75 8.22
CA VAL A 91 2.84 10.92 7.39
C VAL A 91 1.58 10.51 8.16
N VAL A 92 1.59 9.36 8.85
CA VAL A 92 0.44 8.91 9.64
C VAL A 92 0.10 9.90 10.75
N ASN A 93 1.10 10.45 11.44
CA ASN A 93 0.89 11.42 12.52
C ASN A 93 0.29 12.73 12.01
N ILE A 94 0.76 13.24 10.88
CA ILE A 94 0.18 14.42 10.21
C ILE A 94 -1.28 14.15 9.84
N VAL A 95 -1.56 13.01 9.21
CA VAL A 95 -2.93 12.64 8.82
C VAL A 95 -3.84 12.52 10.04
N LYS A 96 -3.39 11.85 11.11
CA LYS A 96 -4.10 11.75 12.39
C LYS A 96 -4.43 13.12 12.98
N PHE A 97 -3.49 14.05 12.94
CA PHE A 97 -3.69 15.40 13.41
C PHE A 97 -4.84 16.09 12.66
N TYR A 98 -4.90 15.97 11.34
CA TYR A 98 -6.01 16.55 10.56
C TYR A 98 -7.37 15.90 10.87
N PHE A 99 -7.44 14.57 11.02
CA PHE A 99 -8.67 13.90 11.46
C PHE A 99 -9.12 14.35 12.84
N LYS A 100 -8.18 14.51 13.78
CA LYS A 100 -8.47 15.00 15.13
C LYS A 100 -8.90 16.46 15.13
N LYS A 101 -8.26 17.31 14.34
CA LYS A 101 -8.54 18.75 14.27
C LYS A 101 -9.87 19.07 13.59
N ILE A 102 -10.20 18.36 12.51
CA ILE A 102 -11.39 18.66 11.69
C ILE A 102 -12.63 17.96 12.23
N GLU A 103 -12.52 16.71 12.66
CA GLU A 103 -13.68 15.87 13.03
C GLU A 103 -13.64 15.35 14.46
N ASN A 104 -12.64 15.73 15.27
CA ASN A 104 -12.42 15.19 16.61
C ASN A 104 -12.22 13.65 16.65
N ILE A 105 -11.78 13.07 15.53
CA ILE A 105 -11.65 11.61 15.35
C ILE A 105 -10.23 11.11 15.70
N LYS A 106 -10.14 9.98 16.41
CA LYS A 106 -8.91 9.18 16.55
C LYS A 106 -8.92 8.02 15.56
N ILE A 107 -7.92 7.95 14.68
CA ILE A 107 -7.85 6.95 13.61
C ILE A 107 -6.41 6.45 13.42
N ASN A 108 -6.23 5.23 12.93
CA ASN A 108 -4.93 4.68 12.53
C ASN A 108 -4.96 4.26 11.07
N PHE A 109 -3.81 4.33 10.40
CA PHE A 109 -3.65 3.94 9.00
C PHE A 109 -2.40 3.10 8.79
N GLU A 110 -2.51 2.14 7.88
CA GLU A 110 -1.35 1.56 7.19
C GLU A 110 -1.14 2.30 5.86
N VAL A 111 0.10 2.72 5.62
CA VAL A 111 0.47 3.56 4.46
C VAL A 111 1.05 2.69 3.35
N SER A 112 0.60 2.95 2.11
CA SER A 112 0.96 2.13 0.96
C SER A 112 0.94 2.89 -0.37
N ASN A 113 1.94 2.65 -1.21
CA ASN A 113 2.05 3.16 -2.58
C ASN A 113 1.88 2.00 -3.56
N ILE A 114 0.62 1.77 -3.94
CA ILE A 114 0.28 0.77 -4.93
C ILE A 114 0.77 1.15 -6.35
N TYR A 115 1.04 2.42 -6.61
CA TYR A 115 1.48 2.89 -7.93
C TYR A 115 2.90 2.44 -8.25
N LEU A 116 3.84 2.59 -7.31
CA LEU A 116 5.20 2.08 -7.46
C LEU A 116 5.20 0.55 -7.62
N THR A 117 4.35 -0.16 -6.89
CA THR A 117 4.18 -1.61 -7.07
C THR A 117 3.76 -1.97 -8.51
N TYR A 118 2.89 -1.18 -9.13
CA TYR A 118 2.52 -1.39 -10.54
C TYR A 118 3.64 -1.04 -11.53
N ILE A 119 4.51 -0.09 -11.19
CA ILE A 119 5.69 0.26 -11.99
C ILE A 119 6.67 -0.92 -11.96
N TYR A 120 7.03 -1.40 -10.77
CA TYR A 120 7.90 -2.57 -10.60
C TYR A 120 7.33 -3.84 -11.27
N ASP A 121 6.02 -4.03 -11.24
CA ASP A 121 5.38 -5.15 -11.95
C ASP A 121 5.62 -5.12 -13.47
N ARG A 122 5.76 -3.94 -14.08
CA ARG A 122 6.03 -3.80 -15.52
C ARG A 122 7.50 -3.99 -15.86
N GLU A 123 8.37 -3.55 -14.97
CA GLU A 123 9.83 -3.65 -15.10
C GLU A 123 10.35 -5.05 -14.72
N PHE A 124 9.50 -5.92 -14.18
CA PHE A 124 9.91 -7.26 -13.73
C PHE A 124 10.30 -8.18 -14.90
N LEU A 125 11.57 -8.60 -14.92
CA LEU A 125 12.09 -9.63 -15.83
C LEU A 125 12.51 -10.90 -15.07
N SER A 126 12.20 -12.06 -15.66
CA SER A 126 12.55 -13.37 -15.07
C SER A 126 14.07 -13.62 -15.04
N SER A 127 14.83 -13.01 -15.95
CA SER A 127 16.30 -13.05 -15.98
C SER A 127 16.90 -12.47 -14.70
N ASP A 128 16.37 -11.33 -14.27
CA ASP A 128 16.88 -10.60 -13.12
C ASP A 128 16.66 -11.41 -11.85
N LEU A 129 15.50 -12.06 -11.73
CA LEU A 129 15.22 -12.97 -10.62
C LEU A 129 16.22 -14.14 -10.57
N ARG A 130 16.60 -14.72 -11.71
CA ARG A 130 17.59 -15.80 -11.76
C ARG A 130 18.95 -15.33 -11.24
N ASN A 131 19.40 -14.16 -11.68
CA ASN A 131 20.69 -13.58 -11.24
C ASN A 131 20.69 -13.27 -9.75
N LEU A 132 19.59 -12.74 -9.23
CA LEU A 132 19.41 -12.45 -7.81
C LEU A 132 19.42 -13.73 -6.96
N VAL A 133 18.74 -14.80 -7.41
CA VAL A 133 18.74 -16.10 -6.73
C VAL A 133 20.13 -16.74 -6.74
N HIS A 134 20.83 -16.71 -7.88
CA HIS A 134 22.19 -17.21 -7.98
C HIS A 134 23.13 -16.49 -7.01
N SER A 135 23.06 -15.16 -6.97
CA SER A 135 23.86 -14.34 -6.04
C SER A 135 23.55 -14.67 -4.58
N LEU A 136 22.28 -14.84 -4.22
CA LEU A 136 21.89 -15.22 -2.87
C LEU A 136 22.46 -16.58 -2.45
N LEU A 137 22.48 -17.56 -3.36
CA LEU A 137 23.04 -18.90 -3.11
C LEU A 137 24.57 -18.86 -2.99
N LEU A 138 25.24 -18.10 -3.85
CA LEU A 138 26.69 -17.94 -3.85
C LEU A 138 27.18 -17.26 -2.56
N TYR A 139 26.57 -16.13 -2.19
CA TYR A 139 26.98 -15.33 -1.04
C TYR A 139 26.33 -15.75 0.28
N LYS A 140 25.38 -16.70 0.25
CA LYS A 140 24.65 -17.20 1.42
C LYS A 140 23.96 -16.09 2.24
N THR A 141 23.39 -15.10 1.55
CA THR A 141 22.81 -13.90 2.16
C THR A 141 21.28 -13.90 2.20
N GLN A 142 20.70 -12.76 2.56
CA GLN A 142 19.27 -12.47 2.44
C GLN A 142 19.06 -11.34 1.42
N LEU A 143 17.94 -11.40 0.71
CA LEU A 143 17.54 -10.40 -0.29
C LEU A 143 16.10 -9.98 -0.05
N ILE A 144 15.81 -8.69 -0.20
CA ILE A 144 14.45 -8.16 -0.22
C ILE A 144 14.19 -7.64 -1.64
N LEU A 145 13.27 -8.29 -2.34
CA LEU A 145 12.86 -7.87 -3.67
C LEU A 145 11.99 -6.60 -3.59
N PRO A 146 11.93 -5.79 -4.67
CA PRO A 146 10.97 -4.70 -4.79
C PRO A 146 9.52 -5.16 -4.54
N PRO A 147 8.62 -4.23 -4.17
CA PRO A 147 7.21 -4.56 -3.98
C PRO A 147 6.57 -4.91 -5.32
N HIS A 148 5.79 -5.99 -5.31
CA HIS A 148 5.11 -6.51 -6.49
C HIS A 148 3.67 -6.90 -6.16
N SER A 149 2.79 -6.90 -7.17
CA SER A 149 1.42 -7.37 -6.99
C SER A 149 1.38 -8.83 -6.57
N LYS A 150 0.23 -9.28 -6.04
CA LYS A 150 0.02 -10.68 -5.67
C LYS A 150 0.32 -11.63 -6.83
N ARG A 151 0.03 -11.23 -8.07
CA ARG A 151 0.26 -12.04 -9.28
C ARG A 151 1.74 -12.28 -9.53
N ILE A 152 2.55 -11.21 -9.57
CA ILE A 152 4.00 -11.33 -9.80
C ILE A 152 4.68 -12.03 -8.63
N ARG A 153 4.27 -11.72 -7.39
CA ARG A 153 4.77 -12.43 -6.20
C ARG A 153 4.50 -13.94 -6.22
N LYS A 154 3.35 -14.36 -6.75
CA LYS A 154 3.06 -15.79 -6.93
C LYS A 154 4.06 -16.44 -7.91
N ARG A 155 4.34 -15.78 -9.04
CA ARG A 155 5.33 -16.27 -10.03
C ARG A 155 6.73 -16.36 -9.44
N ILE A 156 7.15 -15.35 -8.67
CA ILE A 156 8.45 -15.38 -7.97
C ILE A 156 8.49 -16.55 -6.99
N ASN A 157 7.44 -16.75 -6.19
CA ASN A 157 7.37 -17.88 -5.26
C ASN A 157 7.47 -19.22 -5.99
N GLU A 158 6.70 -19.42 -7.06
CA GLU A 158 6.72 -20.64 -7.88
C GLU A 158 8.12 -20.90 -8.47
N PHE A 159 8.84 -19.85 -8.88
CA PHE A 159 10.22 -19.97 -9.35
C PHE A 159 11.18 -20.39 -8.22
N VAL A 160 11.12 -19.71 -7.07
CA VAL A 160 12.07 -19.91 -5.96
C VAL A 160 11.80 -21.20 -5.19
N MET A 161 10.57 -21.71 -5.17
CA MET A 161 10.21 -22.96 -4.49
C MET A 161 10.99 -24.18 -4.98
N LYS A 162 11.59 -24.11 -6.18
CA LYS A 162 12.46 -25.15 -6.74
C LYS A 162 13.78 -25.29 -5.97
N TYR A 163 14.17 -24.28 -5.20
CA TYR A 163 15.43 -24.23 -4.46
C TYR A 163 15.21 -24.56 -2.98
N LYS A 164 15.65 -25.75 -2.54
CA LYS A 164 15.49 -26.21 -1.14
C LYS A 164 16.23 -25.33 -0.11
N ASN A 165 17.34 -24.71 -0.54
CA ASN A 165 18.19 -23.84 0.26
C ASN A 165 17.68 -22.41 0.39
N ILE A 166 16.44 -22.11 -0.03
CA ILE A 166 15.89 -20.76 0.05
C ILE A 166 14.58 -20.77 0.82
N LYS A 167 14.55 -19.99 1.92
CA LYS A 167 13.33 -19.67 2.65
C LYS A 167 12.71 -18.40 2.12
N ILE A 168 11.44 -18.48 1.76
CA ILE A 168 10.65 -17.35 1.23
C ILE A 168 9.78 -16.77 2.35
N LYS A 169 9.76 -15.44 2.49
CA LYS A 169 8.86 -14.71 3.41
C LYS A 169 8.22 -13.53 2.69
N SER A 170 6.93 -13.29 2.91
CA SER A 170 6.28 -12.05 2.44
C SER A 170 6.30 -10.99 3.55
N VAL A 171 6.87 -9.82 3.28
CA VAL A 171 7.04 -8.73 4.26
C VAL A 171 6.47 -7.41 3.75
N GLY A 172 6.21 -6.46 4.66
CA GLY A 172 5.73 -5.12 4.29
C GLY A 172 4.20 -4.98 4.24
N PRO A 173 3.71 -3.73 4.09
CA PRO A 173 2.29 -3.41 4.20
C PRO A 173 1.49 -3.88 2.98
N PHE A 174 0.17 -3.83 3.09
CA PHE A 174 -0.73 -4.04 1.95
C PHE A 174 -0.34 -3.12 0.80
N GLY A 175 -0.43 -3.58 -0.45
CA GLY A 175 -0.08 -2.78 -1.63
C GLY A 175 1.42 -2.55 -1.88
N GLU A 176 2.31 -2.65 -0.88
CA GLU A 176 3.78 -2.61 -1.03
C GLU A 176 4.45 -3.90 -0.52
N ARG A 177 3.72 -5.00 -0.52
CA ARG A 177 4.21 -6.25 0.06
C ARG A 177 5.34 -6.80 -0.82
N ARG A 178 6.47 -7.10 -0.19
CA ARG A 178 7.71 -7.56 -0.81
C ARG A 178 7.93 -9.04 -0.53
N ILE A 179 8.79 -9.66 -1.33
CA ILE A 179 9.31 -11.00 -1.07
C ILE A 179 10.71 -10.87 -0.49
N LYS A 180 10.92 -11.46 0.67
CA LYS A 180 12.22 -11.65 1.30
C LYS A 180 12.67 -13.08 1.08
N LEU A 181 13.81 -13.25 0.43
CA LEU A 181 14.50 -14.52 0.23
C LEU A 181 15.62 -14.62 1.26
N VAL A 182 15.78 -15.78 1.88
CA VAL A 182 16.81 -16.03 2.89
C VAL A 182 17.47 -17.36 2.59
N TYR A 183 18.79 -17.36 2.44
CA TYR A 183 19.55 -18.61 2.33
C TYR A 183 19.34 -19.47 3.58
N LYS A 184 19.21 -20.77 3.37
CA LYS A 184 19.13 -21.80 4.40
C LYS A 184 20.15 -22.89 4.06
N PRO A 185 21.07 -23.21 4.97
CA PRO A 185 22.00 -24.32 4.77
C PRO A 185 21.25 -25.65 4.71
N ASP A 186 21.80 -26.61 3.98
CA ASP A 186 21.33 -28.00 4.04
C ASP A 186 21.54 -28.55 5.45
N LYS A 187 20.57 -29.35 5.90
CA LYS A 187 20.68 -30.09 7.15
C LYS A 187 21.38 -31.40 6.90
#